data_AF-A0A957GLM4-F1
#
_entry.id   AF-A0A957GLM4-F1
#
_cell.length_a   1.000
_cell.length_b   1.000
_cell.length_c   1.000
_cell.angle_alpha   90.00
_cell.angle_beta   90.00
_cell.angle_gamma   90.00
#
_symmetry.space_group_name_H-M   'P 1'
#
loop_
_entity.id
_entity.type
_entity.pdbx_description
1 polymer ?
#
loop_
_entity_poly.entity_id
_entity_poly.type
_entity_poly.pdbx_seq_one_letter_code
_entity_poly.pdbx_strand_id
1 'polypeptide(L)' 'RSLANDPPIIVADEPTGNLDQTTAQNVFSLFQRLVAQGKTIFMVTHDRDLAERVSRTITLTDGEIVDDSAG' A
#
# COMPACT_ATOMS: atom_id res chain seq x y z
N ARG A 1 2.89 16.08 -2.29
CA ARG A 1 4.36 16.23 -2.12
C ARG A 1 5.11 14.98 -2.58
N SER A 2 4.66 13.77 -2.24
CA SER A 2 5.24 12.48 -2.65
C SER A 2 5.32 12.24 -4.16
N LEU A 3 4.48 12.88 -4.98
CA LEU A 3 4.51 12.77 -6.45
C LEU A 3 5.30 13.90 -7.15
N ALA A 4 5.90 14.83 -6.41
CA ALA A 4 6.42 16.07 -6.99
C ALA A 4 7.61 15.86 -7.94
N ASN A 5 8.39 14.79 -7.76
CA ASN A 5 9.57 14.46 -8.56
C ASN A 5 9.41 13.16 -9.36
N ASP A 6 8.17 12.73 -9.60
CA ASP A 6 7.85 11.49 -10.31
C ASP A 6 8.68 10.26 -9.84
N PRO A 7 8.74 9.98 -8.53
CA PRO A 7 9.64 8.97 -8.02
C PRO A 7 9.29 7.57 -8.56
N PRO A 8 10.27 6.66 -8.69
CA PRO A 8 10.01 5.28 -9.09
C PRO A 8 9.28 4.49 -7.99
N ILE A 9 9.43 4.89 -6.73
CA ILE A 9 8.85 4.24 -5.55
C ILE A 9 8.09 5.27 -4.72
N ILE A 10 6.88 4.91 -4.31
CA ILE A 10 6.05 5.66 -3.38
C ILE A 10 5.98 4.87 -2.08
N VAL A 11 6.38 5.49 -0.97
CA VAL A 11 6.28 4.91 0.36
C VAL A 11 5.09 5.54 1.09
N ALA A 12 4.23 4.72 1.69
CA ALA A 12 3.08 5.17 2.46
C ALA A 12 3.01 4.45 3.82
N ASP A 13 2.85 5.22 4.89
CA ASP A 13 2.67 4.69 6.25
C ASP A 13 1.20 4.90 6.65
N GLU A 14 0.48 3.80 6.84
CA GLU A 14 -0.96 3.73 7.12
C GLU A 14 -1.82 4.75 6.32
N PRO A 15 -1.81 4.69 4.97
CA PRO A 15 -2.39 5.73 4.12
C PRO A 15 -3.92 5.91 4.26
N THR A 16 -4.60 4.96 4.91
CA THR A 16 -6.06 4.93 5.07
C THR A 16 -6.52 4.99 6.52
N GLY A 17 -5.62 4.99 7.51
CA GLY A 17 -5.98 4.81 8.93
C GLY A 17 -6.89 5.89 9.53
N ASN A 18 -6.85 7.10 8.98
CA ASN A 18 -7.68 8.24 9.43
C ASN A 18 -8.83 8.60 8.47
N LEU A 19 -9.13 7.73 7.51
CA LEU A 19 -10.12 7.99 6.47
C LEU A 19 -11.39 7.15 6.71
N ASP A 20 -12.54 7.71 6.33
CA ASP A 20 -13.75 6.90 6.20
C ASP A 20 -13.59 5.85 5.09
N GLN A 21 -14.44 4.81 5.12
CA GLN A 21 -14.35 3.68 4.20
C GLN A 21 -14.41 4.09 2.72
N THR A 22 -15.23 5.08 2.36
CA THR A 22 -15.36 5.56 0.98
C THR A 22 -14.10 6.30 0.55
N THR A 23 -13.57 7.17 1.41
CA THR A 23 -12.34 7.91 1.12
C THR A 23 -11.13 6.97 1.05
N ALA A 24 -11.05 5.96 1.92
CA ALA A 24 -10.02 4.93 1.87
C ALA A 24 -10.02 4.16 0.53
N GLN A 25 -11.20 3.78 0.03
CA GLN A 25 -11.35 3.13 -1.27
C GLN A 25 -10.90 4.02 -2.44
N ASN A 26 -11.18 5.32 -2.37
CA ASN A 26 -10.73 6.28 -3.39
C ASN A 26 -9.20 6.41 -3.42
N VAL A 27 -8.57 6.46 -2.24
CA VAL A 27 -7.10 6.47 -2.10
C VAL A 27 -6.49 5.17 -2.66
N PHE A 28 -7.08 4.03 -2.32
CA PHE A 28 -6.59 2.75 -2.84
C PHE A 28 -6.74 2.64 -4.37
N SER A 29 -7.85 3.11 -4.92
CA SER A 29 -8.06 3.17 -6.37
C SER A 29 -7.02 4.07 -7.06
N LEU A 30 -6.59 5.14 -6.41
CA LEU A 30 -5.48 5.98 -6.91
C LEU A 30 -4.16 5.20 -6.92
N PHE A 31 -3.84 4.46 -5.86
CA PHE A 31 -2.64 3.62 -5.81
C PHE A 31 -2.63 2.57 -6.91
N GLN A 32 -3.75 1.88 -7.14
CA GLN A 32 -3.85 0.90 -8.22
C GLN A 32 -3.59 1.52 -9.60
N ARG A 33 -4.09 2.73 -9.86
CA ARG A 33 -3.79 3.45 -11.11
C ARG A 33 -2.31 3.80 -11.25
N LEU A 34 -1.66 4.24 -10.18
CA LEU A 34 -0.23 4.56 -10.19
C LEU A 34 0.62 3.30 -10.44
N VAL A 35 0.25 2.17 -9.83
CA VAL A 35 0.89 0.87 -10.09
C VAL A 35 0.72 0.46 -11.55
N ALA A 36 -0.48 0.61 -12.11
CA ALA A 36 -0.73 0.35 -13.53
C ALA A 36 0.08 1.26 -14.48
N GLN A 37 0.50 2.44 -14.00
CA GLN A 37 1.41 3.35 -14.72
C GLN A 37 2.90 2.99 -14.53
N GLY A 38 3.21 1.88 -13.88
CA GLY A 38 4.58 1.39 -13.67
C GLY A 38 5.26 1.92 -12.41
N LYS A 39 4.52 2.55 -11.49
CA LYS A 39 5.06 2.97 -10.19
C LYS A 39 5.06 1.80 -9.21
N THR A 40 6.09 1.71 -8.38
CA THR A 40 6.09 0.77 -7.25
C THR A 40 5.57 1.48 -6.02
N ILE A 41 4.67 0.83 -5.27
CA ILE A 41 4.15 1.36 -4.01
C ILE A 41 4.52 0.39 -2.89
N PHE A 42 5.18 0.91 -1.86
CA PHE A 42 5.45 0.21 -0.62
C PHE A 42 4.61 0.84 0.47
N MET A 43 3.75 0.05 1.11
CA MET A 43 2.85 0.56 2.14
C MET A 43 2.89 -0.31 3.39
N VAL A 44 2.80 0.35 4.54
CA VAL A 44 2.59 -0.27 5.84
C VAL A 44 1.13 -0.10 6.22
N THR A 45 0.48 -1.18 6.63
CA THR A 45 -0.91 -1.17 7.08
C THR A 45 -1.18 -2.32 8.04
N HIS A 46 -2.09 -2.11 9.00
CA HIS A 46 -2.66 -3.18 9.83
C HIS A 46 -3.99 -3.71 9.28
N ASP A 47 -4.49 -3.15 8.16
CA ASP A 47 -5.72 -3.55 7.49
C ASP A 47 -5.48 -4.78 6.59
N ARG A 48 -6.09 -5.91 6.97
CA ARG A 48 -5.98 -7.19 6.25
C ARG A 48 -6.75 -7.18 4.93
N ASP A 49 -7.87 -6.47 4.85
CA ASP A 49 -8.68 -6.40 3.63
C ASP A 49 -7.92 -5.67 2.51
N LEU A 50 -7.04 -4.73 2.88
CA LEU A 50 -6.11 -4.09 1.95
C LEU A 50 -4.97 -5.02 1.54
N ALA A 51 -4.44 -5.81 2.47
CA ALA A 51 -3.36 -6.76 2.20
C ALA A 51 -3.76 -7.86 1.19
N GLU A 52 -5.05 -8.21 1.12
CA GLU A 52 -5.57 -9.15 0.11
C GLU A 52 -5.68 -8.56 -1.30
N ARG A 53 -5.56 -7.24 -1.46
CA ARG A 53 -5.79 -6.52 -2.72
C ARG A 53 -4.50 -6.05 -3.40
N VAL A 54 -3.35 -6.44 -2.88
CA VAL A 54 -2.02 -6.06 -3.38
C VAL A 54 -1.29 -7.26 -3.96
N SER A 55 -0.27 -6.99 -4.79
CA SER A 55 0.48 -8.04 -5.49
C SER A 55 1.45 -8.81 -4.60
N ARG A 56 1.81 -8.26 -3.43
CA ARG A 56 2.69 -8.92 -2.46
C ARG A 56 2.46 -8.36 -1.07
N THR A 57 2.41 -9.24 -0.09
CA THR A 57 2.22 -8.92 1.33
C THR A 57 3.33 -9.58 2.14
N ILE A 58 4.01 -8.79 2.96
CA ILE A 58 5.03 -9.26 3.90
C ILE A 58 4.48 -9.04 5.30
N THR A 59 4.37 -10.10 6.09
CA THR A 59 3.93 -10.02 7.48
C THR A 59 5.14 -10.00 8.42
N LEU A 60 5.15 -9.02 9.32
CA LEU A 60 6.19 -8.84 10.33
C LEU A 60 5.62 -9.12 11.73
N THR A 61 6.34 -9.88 12.55
CA THR A 61 6.05 -10.10 13.97
C THR A 61 7.35 -10.01 14.74
N ASP A 62 7.38 -9.24 15.83
CA ASP A 62 8.56 -9.05 16.69
C ASP A 62 9.86 -8.66 15.94
N GLY A 63 9.71 -7.93 14.83
CA GLY A 63 10.83 -7.49 13.99
C GLY A 63 11.33 -8.54 12.99
N GLU A 64 10.70 -9.72 12.95
CA GLU A 64 11.02 -10.79 12.00
C GLU A 64 9.93 -10.93 10.94
N ILE A 65 10.34 -11.28 9.71
CA ILE A 65 9.41 -11.64 8.64
C ILE A 65 8.90 -13.05 8.94
N VAL A 66 7.60 -13.16 9.19
CA VAL A 66 6.93 -14.45 9.47
C VAL A 66 6.17 -14.99 8.28
N ASP A 67 5.85 -14.14 7.29
CA ASP A 67 5.19 -14.53 6.05
C ASP A 67 5.58 -13.60 4.89
N ASP A 68 5.66 -14.15 3.69
CA ASP A 68 5.90 -13.44 2.44
C ASP A 68 5.06 -14.08 1.32
N SER A 69 3.93 -13.45 1.03
CA SER A 69 2.91 -13.95 0.13
C SER A 69 2.82 -13.08 -1.12
N ALA A 70 2.89 -13.69 -2.30
CA ALA A 70 2.53 -13.03 -3.57
C ALA A 70 1.03 -13.24 -3.83
N GLY A 71 0.33 -12.14 -4.14
CA GLY A 71 -1.09 -12.14 -4.49
C GLY A 71 -1.36 -12.55 -5.94
#